data_AF-A0A961GEQ6-F1
#
_entry.id   AF-A0A961GEQ6-F1
#
_cell.length_a   1.000
_cell.length_b   1.000
_cell.length_c   1.000
_cell.angle_alpha   90.00
_cell.angle_beta   90.00
_cell.angle_gamma   90.00
#
_symmetry.space_group_name_H-M   'P 1'
#
loop_
_entity.id
_entity.type
_entity.pdbx_description
1 polymer ?
#
loop_
_entity_poly.entity_id
_entity_poly.type
_entity_poly.pdbx_seq_one_letter_code
_entity_poly.pdbx_strand_id
1 'polypeptide(L)'
;LGWCTYGVGDQMSHYAVNTGVPKTLIQHLIRWVIATSQFPGEVNAVLQAVLDTEISPELIPAGADGKVQSTQDSIGPYALHDFALYYLLRRGYPPRKIAYLAWHGWRDAQAGAWPPGYPADERVAYDLAEIRRWLQVFVKRFATQQFKRSAIPNGPKVMAGGSLSPRGDWRMPSDANARGWLADIEAHVPES
;
A
#
# COMPACT_ATOMS: atom_id res chain seq x y z
N LEU A 1 1.10 6.86 -0.82
CA LEU A 1 0.07 7.47 0.08
C LEU A 1 0.57 8.63 0.95
N GLY A 2 1.87 8.91 1.04
CA GLY A 2 2.40 10.00 1.87
C GLY A 2 2.20 9.80 3.37
N TRP A 3 2.20 8.53 3.81
CA TRP A 3 2.09 8.15 5.20
C TRP A 3 3.48 8.17 5.85
N CYS A 4 3.97 9.38 6.06
CA CYS A 4 5.26 9.68 6.67
C CYS A 4 5.32 11.15 7.08
N THR A 5 6.22 11.49 7.98
CA THR A 5 6.55 12.88 8.34
C THR A 5 7.63 13.38 7.38
N TYR A 6 7.35 14.46 6.66
CA TYR A 6 8.25 15.03 5.66
C TYR A 6 9.37 15.87 6.29
N GLY A 7 10.59 15.77 5.75
CA GLY A 7 11.73 16.54 6.24
C GLY A 7 12.33 15.90 7.48
N VAL A 8 12.24 16.54 8.65
CA VAL A 8 12.76 15.98 9.90
C VAL A 8 11.76 14.93 10.42
N GLY A 9 11.85 13.72 9.86
CA GLY A 9 10.94 12.63 10.18
C GLY A 9 11.34 11.31 9.50
N ASP A 10 10.49 10.32 9.63
CA ASP A 10 10.67 8.95 9.12
C ASP A 10 10.85 8.87 7.59
N GLN A 11 10.52 9.93 6.85
CA GLN A 11 10.76 10.01 5.41
C GLN A 11 12.24 10.15 5.03
N MET A 12 13.07 10.75 5.88
CA MET A 12 14.46 11.07 5.57
C MET A 12 15.44 10.00 6.09
N SER A 13 16.46 9.74 5.29
CA SER A 13 17.58 8.84 5.59
C SER A 13 18.71 9.09 4.60
N HIS A 14 19.89 8.51 4.83
CA HIS A 14 20.98 8.52 3.84
C HIS A 14 20.70 7.56 2.68
N TYR A 15 20.12 6.40 2.98
CA TYR A 15 19.76 5.39 2.00
C TYR A 15 18.54 4.59 2.48
N ALA A 16 17.54 4.46 1.63
CA ALA A 16 16.23 3.93 1.99
C ALA A 16 15.97 2.60 1.27
N VAL A 17 16.39 1.49 1.91
CA VAL A 17 16.40 0.13 1.33
C VAL A 17 15.01 -0.40 0.95
N ASN A 18 13.97 0.05 1.63
CA ASN A 18 12.59 -0.44 1.44
C ASN A 18 11.78 0.40 0.44
N THR A 19 12.34 1.48 -0.14
CA THR A 19 11.58 2.41 -0.99
C THR A 19 11.01 1.80 -2.27
N GLY A 20 11.61 0.70 -2.75
CA GLY A 20 11.13 -0.04 -3.91
C GLY A 20 10.16 -1.18 -3.59
N VAL A 21 9.89 -1.47 -2.32
CA VAL A 21 9.14 -2.66 -1.87
C VAL A 21 7.75 -2.26 -1.37
N PRO A 22 6.66 -2.69 -2.03
CA PRO A 22 5.30 -2.40 -1.56
C PRO A 22 4.98 -3.14 -0.25
N LYS A 23 4.04 -2.61 0.53
CA LYS A 23 3.77 -3.12 1.89
C LYS A 23 3.24 -4.55 1.88
N THR A 24 2.43 -4.88 0.87
CA THR A 24 1.96 -6.25 0.61
C THR A 24 3.09 -7.26 0.39
N LEU A 25 4.24 -6.84 -0.17
CA LEU A 25 5.38 -7.73 -0.41
C LEU A 25 6.26 -7.94 0.82
N ILE A 26 6.33 -6.97 1.74
CA ILE A 26 7.21 -7.03 2.93
C ILE A 26 6.94 -8.30 3.75
N GLN A 27 5.68 -8.66 3.98
CA GLN A 27 5.33 -9.84 4.76
C GLN A 27 5.83 -11.13 4.09
N HIS A 28 5.70 -11.22 2.77
CA HIS A 28 6.20 -12.36 2.01
C HIS A 28 7.72 -12.47 2.03
N LEU A 29 8.44 -11.34 2.02
CA LEU A 29 9.90 -11.35 2.16
C LEU A 29 10.34 -11.88 3.53
N ILE A 30 9.67 -11.47 4.60
CA ILE A 30 9.96 -11.97 5.95
C ILE A 30 9.66 -13.48 6.04
N ARG A 31 8.49 -13.92 5.54
CA ARG A 31 8.14 -15.35 5.48
C ARG A 31 9.15 -16.15 4.66
N TRP A 32 9.65 -15.61 3.55
CA TRP A 32 10.67 -16.23 2.73
C TRP A 32 12.00 -16.37 3.46
N VAL A 33 12.45 -15.34 4.18
CA VAL A 33 13.67 -15.39 5.02
C VAL A 33 13.56 -16.49 6.09
N ILE A 34 12.40 -16.59 6.76
CA ILE A 34 12.11 -17.63 7.75
C ILE A 34 12.17 -19.01 7.09
N ALA A 35 11.44 -19.20 5.99
CA ALA A 35 11.31 -20.51 5.32
C ALA A 35 12.63 -21.01 4.71
N THR A 36 13.54 -20.10 4.36
CA THR A 36 14.85 -20.43 3.79
C THR A 36 15.97 -20.45 4.83
N SER A 37 15.65 -20.29 6.11
CA SER A 37 16.59 -20.38 7.25
C SER A 37 17.89 -19.60 7.04
N GLN A 38 17.79 -18.37 6.53
CA GLN A 38 18.97 -17.52 6.28
C GLN A 38 19.67 -17.08 7.58
N PHE A 39 18.97 -17.16 8.71
CA PHE A 39 19.45 -16.80 10.03
C PHE A 39 19.25 -17.94 11.04
N PRO A 40 19.92 -17.89 12.20
CA PRO A 40 19.70 -18.83 13.29
C PRO A 40 18.22 -18.91 13.71
N GLY A 41 17.82 -20.07 14.25
CA GLY A 41 16.41 -20.35 14.59
C GLY A 41 15.77 -19.33 15.54
N GLU A 42 16.54 -18.75 16.47
CA GLU A 42 16.08 -17.69 17.37
C GLU A 42 15.65 -16.42 16.60
N VAL A 43 16.38 -16.04 15.55
CA VAL A 43 16.04 -14.87 14.72
C VAL A 43 14.76 -15.16 13.93
N ASN A 44 14.63 -16.36 13.39
CA ASN A 44 13.43 -16.76 12.65
C ASN A 44 12.19 -16.78 13.55
N ALA A 45 12.33 -17.20 14.81
CA ALA A 45 11.25 -17.16 15.80
C ALA A 45 10.81 -15.72 16.11
N VAL A 46 11.76 -14.79 16.26
CA VAL A 46 11.46 -13.36 16.45
C VAL A 46 10.79 -12.77 15.20
N LEU A 47 11.27 -13.09 14.00
CA LEU A 47 10.65 -12.63 12.75
C LEU A 47 9.21 -13.15 12.59
N GLN A 48 8.95 -14.40 13.02
CA GLN A 48 7.59 -14.95 13.06
C GLN A 48 6.72 -14.15 14.05
N ALA A 49 7.22 -13.86 15.25
CA ALA A 49 6.50 -13.03 16.22
C ALA A 49 6.19 -11.62 15.69
N VAL A 50 7.10 -11.01 14.91
CA VAL A 50 6.86 -9.72 14.24
C VAL A 50 5.73 -9.81 13.21
N LEU A 51 5.60 -10.92 12.49
CA LEU A 51 4.50 -11.15 11.54
C LEU A 51 3.16 -11.35 12.25
N ASP A 52 3.17 -12.05 13.38
CA ASP A 52 1.97 -12.38 14.16
C ASP A 52 1.47 -11.18 14.99
N THR A 53 2.28 -10.14 15.13
CA THR A 53 1.92 -8.91 15.86
C THR A 53 1.17 -7.94 14.96
N GLU A 54 -0.01 -7.49 15.42
CA GLU A 54 -0.81 -6.50 14.69
C GLU A 54 -0.06 -5.18 14.52
N ILE A 55 -0.03 -4.66 13.28
CA ILE A 55 0.66 -3.41 12.95
C ILE A 55 -0.18 -2.22 13.41
N SER A 56 0.23 -1.60 14.51
CA SER A 56 -0.37 -0.40 15.09
C SER A 56 0.55 0.83 14.92
N PRO A 57 0.01 2.03 14.64
CA PRO A 57 0.78 3.27 14.69
C PRO A 57 1.11 3.64 16.15
N GLU A 58 2.39 3.53 16.51
CA GLU A 58 2.93 3.74 17.87
C GLU A 58 2.60 5.10 18.52
N LEU A 59 2.22 6.11 17.72
CA LEU A 59 1.98 7.49 18.15
C LEU A 59 0.50 7.88 18.26
N ILE A 60 -0.44 6.98 17.97
CA ILE A 60 -1.88 7.27 18.14
C ILE A 60 -2.30 6.74 19.52
N PRO A 61 -2.76 7.60 20.45
CA PRO A 61 -3.33 7.14 21.71
C PRO A 61 -4.43 6.12 21.44
N ALA A 62 -4.54 5.10 22.29
CA ALA A 62 -5.70 4.23 22.26
C ALA A 62 -6.99 5.07 22.26
N GLY A 63 -7.98 4.66 21.48
CA GLY A 63 -9.29 5.31 21.46
C GLY A 63 -9.93 5.31 22.85
N ALA A 64 -11.04 6.05 23.01
CA ALA A 64 -11.79 6.08 24.26
C ALA A 64 -12.30 4.69 24.72
N ASP A 65 -12.29 3.71 23.82
CA ASP A 65 -12.61 2.30 24.04
C ASP A 65 -11.37 1.42 24.34
N GLY A 66 -10.19 2.02 24.47
CA GLY A 66 -8.92 1.33 24.71
C GLY A 66 -8.36 0.61 23.48
N LYS A 67 -8.99 0.71 22.30
CA LYS A 67 -8.50 0.07 21.07
C LYS A 67 -7.48 0.97 20.38
N VAL A 68 -6.34 0.38 20.01
CA VAL A 68 -5.33 1.10 19.25
C VAL A 68 -5.75 1.10 17.78
N GLN A 69 -5.91 2.29 17.20
CA GLN A 69 -6.43 2.44 15.83
C GLN A 69 -5.39 1.96 14.82
N SER A 70 -5.72 0.97 13.98
CA SER A 70 -4.77 0.47 12.98
C SER A 70 -4.47 1.53 11.93
N THR A 71 -3.26 1.50 11.36
CA THR A 71 -2.92 2.38 10.22
C THR A 71 -3.87 2.14 9.05
N GLN A 72 -4.24 0.87 8.81
CA GLN A 72 -5.14 0.50 7.72
C GLN A 72 -6.58 0.99 7.96
N ASP A 73 -7.00 1.17 9.22
CA ASP A 73 -8.29 1.80 9.54
C ASP A 73 -8.31 3.27 9.11
N SER A 74 -7.16 3.94 9.21
CA SER A 74 -7.02 5.37 8.89
C SER A 74 -6.87 5.64 7.39
N ILE A 75 -6.10 4.82 6.67
CA ILE A 75 -5.79 5.08 5.25
C ILE A 75 -6.39 4.08 4.28
N GLY A 76 -6.94 2.98 4.75
CA GLY A 76 -7.45 1.87 3.96
C GLY A 76 -6.47 0.71 3.81
N PRO A 77 -6.94 -0.43 3.28
CA PRO A 77 -6.16 -1.65 3.19
C PRO A 77 -5.03 -1.50 2.17
N TYR A 78 -3.81 -1.91 2.56
CA TYR A 78 -2.65 -1.85 1.67
C TYR A 78 -2.85 -2.71 0.41
N ALA A 79 -3.62 -3.79 0.50
CA ALA A 79 -3.96 -4.64 -0.64
C ALA A 79 -4.60 -3.85 -1.80
N LEU A 80 -5.61 -3.01 -1.52
CA LEU A 80 -6.26 -2.19 -2.54
C LEU A 80 -5.36 -1.04 -3.02
N HIS A 81 -4.57 -0.44 -2.12
CA HIS A 81 -3.67 0.66 -2.47
C HIS A 81 -2.50 0.22 -3.34
N ASP A 82 -1.86 -0.90 -3.02
CA ASP A 82 -0.76 -1.45 -3.80
C ASP A 82 -1.28 -1.96 -5.16
N PHE A 83 -2.51 -2.51 -5.20
CA PHE A 83 -3.19 -2.86 -6.46
C PHE A 83 -3.42 -1.62 -7.34
N ALA A 84 -3.99 -0.56 -6.78
CA ALA A 84 -4.22 0.69 -7.50
C ALA A 84 -2.90 1.34 -7.95
N LEU A 85 -1.88 1.32 -7.09
CA LEU A 85 -0.54 1.83 -7.39
C LEU A 85 0.07 1.10 -8.58
N TYR A 86 0.01 -0.23 -8.62
CA TYR A 86 0.56 -1.00 -9.74
C TYR A 86 -0.10 -0.59 -11.06
N TYR A 87 -1.43 -0.59 -11.14
CA TYR A 87 -2.11 -0.29 -12.40
C TYR A 87 -2.01 1.18 -12.81
N LEU A 88 -1.97 2.11 -11.85
CA LEU A 88 -1.72 3.52 -12.13
C LEU A 88 -0.29 3.71 -12.65
N LEU A 89 0.72 3.23 -11.92
CA LEU A 89 2.13 3.47 -12.23
C LEU A 89 2.63 2.71 -13.46
N ARG A 90 2.32 1.41 -13.54
CA ARG A 90 2.83 0.54 -14.61
C ARG A 90 2.04 0.68 -15.90
N ARG A 91 0.72 0.91 -15.81
CA ARG A 91 -0.19 0.85 -16.96
C ARG A 91 -0.87 2.17 -17.29
N GLY A 92 -0.79 3.19 -16.43
CA GLY A 92 -1.46 4.47 -16.64
C GLY A 92 -2.98 4.34 -16.71
N TYR A 93 -3.56 3.31 -16.11
CA TYR A 93 -5.00 3.06 -16.23
C TYR A 93 -5.83 4.12 -15.51
N PRO A 94 -6.98 4.52 -16.09
CA PRO A 94 -7.91 5.42 -15.40
C PRO A 94 -8.55 4.72 -14.19
N PRO A 95 -8.92 5.46 -13.15
CA PRO A 95 -9.54 4.92 -11.95
C PRO A 95 -10.71 3.95 -12.21
N ARG A 96 -11.61 4.25 -13.15
CA ARG A 96 -12.73 3.35 -13.49
C ARG A 96 -12.27 1.95 -13.91
N LYS A 97 -11.15 1.84 -14.64
CA LYS A 97 -10.60 0.54 -15.06
C LYS A 97 -9.95 -0.18 -13.89
N ILE A 98 -9.27 0.57 -13.02
CA ILE A 98 -8.68 0.03 -11.79
C ILE A 98 -9.77 -0.54 -10.88
N ALA A 99 -10.88 0.19 -10.68
CA ALA A 99 -12.04 -0.26 -9.90
C ALA A 99 -12.65 -1.55 -10.48
N TYR A 100 -12.86 -1.60 -11.80
CA TYR A 100 -13.34 -2.81 -12.47
C TYR A 100 -12.43 -4.02 -12.21
N LEU A 101 -11.11 -3.85 -12.39
CA LEU A 101 -10.15 -4.94 -12.18
C LEU A 101 -10.08 -5.36 -10.70
N ALA A 102 -10.11 -4.39 -9.78
CA ALA A 102 -10.11 -4.67 -8.35
C ALA A 102 -11.37 -5.44 -7.95
N TRP A 103 -12.54 -5.04 -8.43
CA TRP A 103 -13.79 -5.73 -8.11
C TRP A 103 -13.78 -7.18 -8.58
N HIS A 104 -13.34 -7.44 -9.82
CA HIS A 104 -13.20 -8.81 -10.29
C HIS A 104 -12.14 -9.63 -9.55
N GLY A 105 -11.09 -8.99 -9.02
CA GLY A 105 -10.04 -9.66 -8.27
C GLY A 105 -10.35 -9.90 -6.79
N TRP A 106 -11.23 -9.08 -6.19
CA TRP A 106 -11.41 -9.03 -4.73
C TRP A 106 -12.84 -9.25 -4.25
N ARG A 107 -13.87 -9.25 -5.11
CA ARG A 107 -15.28 -9.36 -4.64
C ARG A 107 -15.63 -10.70 -3.99
N ASP A 108 -14.83 -11.74 -4.22
CA ASP A 108 -15.06 -13.08 -3.71
C ASP A 108 -13.73 -13.71 -3.27
N ALA A 109 -13.55 -13.87 -1.96
CA ALA A 109 -12.33 -14.41 -1.37
C ALA A 109 -12.11 -15.90 -1.71
N GLN A 110 -13.13 -16.62 -2.18
CA GLN A 110 -13.03 -18.01 -2.60
C GLN A 110 -12.72 -18.15 -4.10
N ALA A 111 -12.82 -17.08 -4.87
CA ALA A 111 -12.49 -17.07 -6.29
C ALA A 111 -11.01 -16.74 -6.53
N GLY A 112 -10.44 -17.31 -7.60
CA GLY A 112 -9.05 -17.06 -7.98
C GLY A 112 -8.04 -17.81 -7.10
N ALA A 113 -6.89 -17.20 -6.84
CA ALA A 113 -5.80 -17.81 -6.09
C ALA A 113 -5.20 -16.83 -5.09
N TRP A 114 -4.86 -17.34 -3.91
CA TRP A 114 -4.10 -16.62 -2.89
C TRP A 114 -2.62 -17.01 -2.95
N PRO A 115 -1.70 -16.11 -2.55
CA PRO A 115 -0.29 -16.46 -2.47
C PRO A 115 -0.05 -17.69 -1.56
N PRO A 116 0.99 -18.49 -1.83
CA PRO A 116 1.37 -19.60 -0.96
C PRO A 116 1.62 -19.12 0.47
N GLY A 117 1.07 -19.85 1.45
CA GLY A 117 1.23 -19.53 2.87
C GLY A 117 0.45 -18.29 3.34
N TYR A 118 -0.48 -17.76 2.54
CA TYR A 118 -1.39 -16.70 2.99
C TYR A 118 -2.44 -17.28 3.95
N PRO A 119 -2.52 -16.79 5.21
CA PRO A 119 -3.44 -17.32 6.22
C PRO A 119 -4.88 -17.27 5.76
N ALA A 120 -5.67 -18.30 6.07
CA ALA A 120 -7.04 -18.43 5.59
C ALA A 120 -7.98 -17.38 6.22
N ASP A 121 -7.70 -17.01 7.46
CA ASP A 121 -8.36 -15.97 8.26
C ASP A 121 -8.01 -14.55 7.80
N GLU A 122 -6.91 -14.37 7.06
CA GLU A 122 -6.54 -13.09 6.45
C GLU A 122 -7.10 -12.92 5.01
N ARG A 123 -7.79 -13.92 4.46
CA ARG A 123 -8.38 -13.85 3.11
C ARG A 123 -9.63 -13.00 3.12
N VAL A 124 -9.54 -11.82 2.53
CA VAL A 124 -10.59 -10.81 2.52
C VAL A 124 -11.25 -10.67 1.15
N ALA A 125 -12.55 -10.37 1.17
CA ALA A 125 -13.27 -9.87 0.01
C ALA A 125 -13.61 -8.39 0.22
N TYR A 126 -13.64 -7.62 -0.86
CA TYR A 126 -14.03 -6.21 -0.82
C TYR A 126 -15.23 -5.98 -1.72
N ASP A 127 -16.24 -5.29 -1.21
CA ASP A 127 -17.37 -4.86 -2.05
C ASP A 127 -16.99 -3.67 -2.96
N LEU A 128 -17.88 -3.34 -3.90
CA LEU A 128 -17.61 -2.26 -4.85
C LEU A 128 -17.54 -0.88 -4.15
N ALA A 129 -18.34 -0.67 -3.11
CA ALA A 129 -18.37 0.58 -2.35
C ALA A 129 -17.05 0.81 -1.60
N GLU A 130 -16.49 -0.23 -1.00
CA GLU A 130 -15.18 -0.23 -0.35
C GLU A 130 -14.06 0.06 -1.35
N ILE A 131 -14.07 -0.63 -2.50
CA ILE A 131 -13.09 -0.39 -3.58
C ILE A 131 -13.17 1.05 -4.06
N ARG A 132 -14.38 1.57 -4.31
CA ARG A 132 -14.60 2.97 -4.74
C ARG A 132 -14.07 3.95 -3.70
N ARG A 133 -14.45 3.78 -2.43
CA ARG A 133 -14.01 4.62 -1.31
C ARG A 133 -12.49 4.67 -1.22
N TRP A 134 -11.83 3.51 -1.21
CA TRP A 134 -10.39 3.46 -1.05
C TRP A 134 -9.62 3.92 -2.28
N LEU A 135 -10.21 3.76 -3.49
CA LEU A 135 -9.65 4.33 -4.70
C LEU A 135 -9.72 5.87 -4.70
N GLN A 136 -10.80 6.48 -4.20
CA GLN A 136 -10.88 7.94 -4.00
C GLN A 136 -9.80 8.44 -3.03
N VAL A 137 -9.62 7.74 -1.90
CA VAL A 137 -8.54 8.04 -0.94
C VAL A 137 -7.18 7.90 -1.60
N PHE A 138 -6.96 6.81 -2.34
CA PHE A 138 -5.72 6.56 -3.07
C PHE A 138 -5.38 7.70 -4.01
N VAL A 139 -6.26 8.07 -4.96
CA VAL A 139 -5.93 9.08 -5.98
C VAL A 139 -5.72 10.47 -5.37
N LYS A 140 -6.52 10.83 -4.35
CA LYS A 140 -6.37 12.09 -3.62
C LYS A 140 -5.02 12.17 -2.92
N ARG A 141 -4.67 11.15 -2.13
CA ARG A 141 -3.39 11.11 -1.41
C ARG A 141 -2.21 10.92 -2.35
N PHE A 142 -2.38 10.15 -3.42
CA PHE A 142 -1.34 9.94 -4.41
C PHE A 142 -0.98 11.28 -5.06
N ALA A 143 -1.94 12.08 -5.54
CA ALA A 143 -1.63 13.39 -6.11
C ALA A 143 -1.04 14.37 -5.07
N THR A 144 -1.77 14.60 -3.97
CA THR A 144 -1.45 15.67 -3.00
C THR A 144 -0.19 15.43 -2.19
N GLN A 145 0.29 14.19 -2.11
CA GLN A 145 1.50 13.84 -1.36
C GLN A 145 2.75 13.75 -2.25
N GLN A 146 2.68 14.28 -3.48
CA GLN A 146 3.82 14.25 -4.40
C GLN A 146 5.03 15.03 -3.87
N PHE A 147 4.83 16.14 -3.17
CA PHE A 147 5.92 16.94 -2.60
C PHE A 147 6.86 16.11 -1.70
N LYS A 148 6.32 15.15 -0.94
CA LYS A 148 7.13 14.26 -0.08
C LYS A 148 8.06 13.35 -0.88
N ARG A 149 7.68 12.99 -2.10
CA ARG A 149 8.48 12.13 -2.99
C ARG A 149 9.54 12.91 -3.76
N SER A 150 9.32 14.20 -3.99
CA SER A 150 10.25 15.07 -4.71
C SER A 150 11.63 15.16 -4.04
N ALA A 151 11.71 14.95 -2.72
CA ALA A 151 12.96 14.93 -1.95
C ALA A 151 13.26 13.55 -1.30
N ILE A 152 12.88 12.45 -1.96
CA ILE A 152 13.13 11.10 -1.40
C ILE A 152 14.63 10.73 -1.44
N PRO A 153 15.18 10.11 -0.38
CA PRO A 153 16.55 9.57 -0.36
C PRO A 153 16.85 8.59 -1.48
N ASN A 154 18.12 8.24 -1.65
CA ASN A 154 18.51 7.19 -2.59
C ASN A 154 18.05 5.81 -2.09
N GLY A 155 17.69 4.94 -3.04
CA GLY A 155 17.23 3.59 -2.75
C GLY A 155 16.99 2.80 -4.04
N PRO A 156 16.98 1.48 -4.00
CA PRO A 156 16.87 0.65 -5.18
C PRO A 156 15.40 0.51 -5.64
N LYS A 157 15.21 0.49 -6.96
CA LYS A 157 13.97 -0.03 -7.56
C LYS A 157 13.97 -1.55 -7.44
N VAL A 158 12.89 -2.13 -6.93
CA VAL A 158 12.75 -3.59 -6.75
C VAL A 158 11.70 -4.17 -7.71
N MET A 159 10.56 -3.51 -7.84
CA MET A 159 9.44 -4.05 -8.61
C MET A 159 9.48 -3.66 -10.08
N ALA A 160 9.14 -4.62 -10.96
CA ALA A 160 8.91 -4.35 -12.38
C ALA A 160 7.73 -3.39 -12.63
N GLY A 161 6.82 -3.26 -11.66
CA GLY A 161 5.72 -2.28 -11.66
C GLY A 161 6.17 -0.82 -11.63
N GLY A 162 7.43 -0.55 -11.25
CA GLY A 162 7.98 0.81 -11.14
C GLY A 162 8.37 1.17 -9.71
N SER A 163 8.98 2.34 -9.59
CA SER A 163 9.32 3.02 -8.33
C SER A 163 8.73 4.42 -8.30
N LEU A 164 8.73 5.05 -7.12
CA LEU A 164 8.20 6.41 -6.93
C LEU A 164 9.29 7.48 -6.84
N SER A 165 10.49 7.17 -7.33
CA SER A 165 11.59 8.13 -7.36
C SER A 165 11.33 9.23 -8.40
N PRO A 166 11.49 10.52 -8.05
CA PRO A 166 11.41 11.64 -9.01
C PRO A 166 12.58 11.63 -10.01
N ARG A 167 13.63 10.85 -9.70
CA ARG A 167 14.80 10.63 -10.54
C ARG A 167 14.65 9.39 -11.45
N GLY A 168 13.54 8.66 -11.33
CA GLY A 168 13.29 7.39 -12.03
C GLY A 168 11.91 7.37 -12.69
N ASP A 169 11.09 6.38 -12.31
CA ASP A 169 9.85 6.05 -13.03
C ASP A 169 8.70 7.06 -12.85
N TRP A 170 8.72 7.92 -11.82
CA TRP A 170 7.58 8.80 -11.51
C TRP A 170 7.96 10.28 -11.48
N ARG A 171 7.58 11.02 -12.51
CA ARG A 171 7.81 12.47 -12.62
C ARG A 171 6.46 13.19 -12.67
N MET A 172 6.09 13.81 -11.54
CA MET A 172 4.83 14.53 -11.37
C MET A 172 5.08 15.85 -10.63
N PRO A 173 4.39 16.95 -11.01
CA PRO A 173 4.44 18.21 -10.27
C PRO A 173 3.96 18.07 -8.82
N SER A 174 4.65 18.72 -7.88
CA SER A 174 4.32 18.65 -6.44
C SER A 174 3.01 19.37 -6.08
N ASP A 175 2.57 20.28 -6.94
CA ASP A 175 1.38 21.14 -6.85
C ASP A 175 0.17 20.62 -7.65
N ALA A 176 0.30 19.44 -8.26
CA ALA A 176 -0.80 18.79 -8.97
C ALA A 176 -1.93 18.33 -8.02
N ASN A 177 -3.16 18.25 -8.56
CA ASN A 177 -4.35 17.81 -7.82
C ASN A 177 -4.97 16.55 -8.44
N ALA A 178 -5.93 15.94 -7.72
CA ALA A 178 -6.59 14.70 -8.13
C ALA A 178 -7.94 14.89 -8.85
N ARG A 179 -8.30 16.12 -9.25
CA ARG A 179 -9.67 16.45 -9.72
C ARG A 179 -10.10 15.57 -10.89
N GLY A 180 -9.23 15.39 -11.89
CA GLY A 180 -9.55 14.56 -13.06
C GLY A 180 -9.81 13.09 -12.70
N TRP A 181 -9.01 12.52 -11.79
CA TRP A 181 -9.22 11.15 -11.32
C TRP A 181 -10.47 11.00 -10.46
N LEU A 182 -10.78 11.98 -9.61
CA LEU A 182 -11.99 11.95 -8.80
C LEU A 182 -13.26 12.06 -9.65
N ALA A 183 -13.27 12.94 -10.66
CA ALA A 183 -14.36 13.05 -11.62
C ALA A 183 -14.56 11.76 -12.43
N ASP A 184 -13.49 11.07 -12.79
CA ASP A 184 -13.58 9.75 -13.46
C ASP A 184 -14.26 8.71 -12.57
N ILE A 185 -13.94 8.67 -11.27
CA ILE A 185 -14.57 7.76 -10.31
C ILE A 185 -16.06 8.10 -10.14
N GLU A 186 -16.37 9.38 -9.93
CA GLU A 186 -17.74 9.85 -9.71
C GLU A 186 -18.66 9.53 -10.90
N ALA A 187 -18.17 9.73 -12.12
CA ALA A 187 -18.96 9.52 -13.34
C ALA A 187 -19.13 8.05 -13.75
N HIS A 188 -18.20 7.15 -13.36
CA HIS A 188 -18.14 5.80 -13.95
C HIS A 188 -18.07 4.64 -12.96
N VAL A 189 -17.84 4.89 -11.67
CA VAL A 189 -17.77 3.83 -10.65
C VAL A 189 -19.02 3.91 -9.78
N PRO A 190 -19.94 2.92 -9.86
CA PRO A 190 -21.16 2.88 -9.06
C PRO A 190 -20.88 2.93 -7.55
N GLU A 191 -21.84 3.46 -6.80
CA GLU A 191 -21.72 3.55 -5.34
C GLU A 191 -21.93 2.20 -4.63
N SER A 192 -22.62 1.27 -5.29
CA SER A 192 -22.95 -0.08 -4.83
C SER A 192 -22.99 -1.05 -6.00
#